data_AF-A0A2V7IAZ7-F1
#
_entry.id   AF-A0A2V7IAZ7-F1
#
_cell.length_a   1.000
_cell.length_b   1.000
_cell.length_c   1.000
_cell.angle_alpha   90.00
_cell.angle_beta   90.00
_cell.angle_gamma   90.00
#
_symmetry.space_group_name_H-M   'P 1'
#
loop_
_entity.id
_entity.type
_entity.pdbx_description
1 polymer ?
#
loop_
_entity_poly.entity_id
_entity_poly.type
_entity_poly.pdbx_seq_one_letter_code
_entity_poly.pdbx_strand_id
1 'polypeptide(L)'
;MSRTCWWLSLLSLAGTAALHGQSLARLHARADSLAREWRRANAVANAIDSLERVRALAGRDTIRVGALTIVTNPSPLPLREAAARAWPVIDSLYGAEAHQLEQRPYAIVAVDPDTTVQRPPIQSGIEITWDRDVASLTWLLLANVPIGRPDTGWQNWLGGPVLPPIQADVQRAGVYVQLVTAPSQAARRCFLGDLSGCRDALDLVDTADPLPRWYPSAPERRSLVLKSFGSYFDRETQRPALQACARGSDSACTQLLHSLPPGGLPKPVTYDARATLANLALRLGGREAYHRLVASAGRPIADRLVSAASVPVDSLLSRWRAEILAARPRPVTLPARGVWVVLGWTALFAACGLRSSRWRVS
;
A
#
# COMPACT_ATOMS: atom_id res chain seq x y z
N MET A 1 -11.50 57.67 60.20
CA MET A 1 -12.17 58.84 59.55
C MET A 1 -11.81 58.75 58.08
N SER A 2 -12.65 58.22 57.18
CA SER A 2 -13.69 58.96 56.40
C SER A 2 -13.05 60.18 55.70
N ARG A 3 -13.05 60.37 54.37
CA ARG A 3 -14.00 59.94 53.32
C ARG A 3 -13.44 60.35 51.93
N THR A 4 -13.69 59.52 50.91
CA THR A 4 -14.06 59.84 49.50
C THR A 4 -13.24 60.82 48.64
N CYS A 5 -12.80 60.36 47.46
CA CYS A 5 -13.43 60.75 46.18
C CYS A 5 -13.05 59.80 45.02
N TRP A 6 -14.07 59.30 44.33
CA TRP A 6 -14.04 58.54 43.07
C TRP A 6 -14.20 59.50 41.89
N TRP A 7 -13.52 59.27 40.75
CA TRP A 7 -13.96 59.53 39.34
C TRP A 7 -12.89 58.88 38.42
N LEU A 8 -13.12 57.68 37.87
CA LEU A 8 -13.70 57.34 36.54
C LEU A 8 -12.82 57.66 35.30
N SER A 9 -12.32 56.57 34.70
CA SER A 9 -12.53 56.20 33.29
C SER A 9 -11.52 56.55 32.19
N LEU A 10 -11.29 55.52 31.37
CA LEU A 10 -10.92 55.50 29.94
C LEU A 10 -9.45 55.69 29.57
N LEU A 11 -8.71 54.59 29.46
CA LEU A 11 -7.72 54.43 28.39
C LEU A 11 -7.43 52.94 28.07
N SER A 12 -7.67 52.61 26.80
CA SER A 12 -7.02 51.55 26.00
C SER A 12 -7.40 50.07 26.24
N LEU A 13 -8.65 49.73 25.93
CA LEU A 13 -9.02 48.44 25.30
C LEU A 13 -8.74 48.53 23.79
N ALA A 14 -7.47 48.40 23.38
CA ALA A 14 -7.09 48.27 21.97
C ALA A 14 -5.71 47.62 21.84
N GLY A 15 -5.57 46.36 22.25
CA GLY A 15 -4.29 45.65 22.15
C GLY A 15 -4.37 44.15 21.85
N THR A 16 -5.52 43.52 22.00
CA THR A 16 -5.61 42.05 21.94
C THR A 16 -5.92 41.49 20.54
N ALA A 17 -6.37 42.31 19.58
CA ALA A 17 -6.66 41.85 18.22
C ALA A 17 -5.41 41.74 17.32
N ALA A 18 -4.33 42.51 17.59
CA ALA A 18 -3.15 42.56 16.72
C ALA A 18 -2.18 41.37 16.91
N LEU A 19 -2.24 40.66 18.05
CA LEU A 19 -1.30 39.59 18.38
C LEU A 19 -1.64 38.22 17.77
N HIS A 20 -2.93 37.95 17.48
CA HIS A 20 -3.35 36.69 16.85
C HIS A 20 -3.16 36.66 15.33
N GLY A 21 -3.15 37.82 14.66
CA GLY A 21 -2.87 37.91 13.22
C GLY A 21 -1.38 37.72 12.89
N GLN A 22 -0.48 38.19 13.76
CA GLN A 22 0.96 38.08 13.56
C GLN A 22 1.49 36.64 13.67
N SER A 23 0.87 35.77 14.47
CA SER A 23 1.29 34.38 14.61
C SER A 23 0.88 33.53 13.40
N LEU A 24 -0.34 33.72 12.89
CA LEU A 24 -0.85 32.99 11.72
C LEU A 24 -0.11 33.37 10.43
N ALA A 25 0.15 34.67 10.22
CA ALA A 25 0.92 35.15 9.08
C ALA A 25 2.37 34.66 9.12
N ARG A 26 2.99 34.63 10.30
CA ARG A 26 4.34 34.11 10.51
C ARG A 26 4.42 32.59 10.29
N LEU A 27 3.38 31.84 10.67
CA LEU A 27 3.26 30.41 10.39
C LEU A 27 3.09 30.12 8.90
N HIS A 28 2.23 30.87 8.20
CA HIS A 28 2.10 30.78 6.74
C HIS A 28 3.41 31.09 6.03
N ALA A 29 4.10 32.18 6.41
CA ALA A 29 5.38 32.53 5.82
C ALA A 29 6.45 31.44 6.04
N ARG A 30 6.43 30.76 7.20
CA ARG A 30 7.31 29.60 7.48
C ARG A 30 6.93 28.38 6.65
N ALA A 31 5.64 28.07 6.53
CA ALA A 31 5.15 26.98 5.70
C ALA A 31 5.51 27.19 4.22
N ASP A 32 5.34 28.42 3.72
CA ASP A 32 5.72 28.79 2.35
C ASP A 32 7.23 28.72 2.13
N SER A 33 8.02 29.09 3.14
CA SER A 33 9.48 28.96 3.10
C SER A 33 9.89 27.50 2.99
N LEU A 34 9.32 26.63 3.83
CA LEU A 34 9.56 25.20 3.79
C LEU A 34 9.09 24.58 2.47
N ALA A 35 7.94 24.99 1.94
CA ALA A 35 7.46 24.51 0.64
C ALA A 35 8.37 24.95 -0.53
N ARG A 36 9.01 26.13 -0.43
CA ARG A 36 10.01 26.57 -1.41
C ARG A 36 11.32 25.79 -1.29
N GLU A 37 11.81 25.58 -0.08
CA GLU A 37 13.00 24.77 0.18
C GLU A 37 12.81 23.32 -0.26
N TRP A 38 11.66 22.72 0.06
CA TRP A 38 11.30 21.38 -0.39
C TRP A 38 11.24 21.28 -1.92
N ARG A 39 10.65 22.27 -2.61
CA ARG A 39 10.65 22.31 -4.09
C ARG A 39 12.06 22.44 -4.67
N ARG A 40 12.93 23.25 -4.07
CA ARG A 40 14.34 23.36 -4.49
C ARG A 40 15.10 22.06 -4.26
N ALA A 41 14.92 21.44 -3.10
CA ALA A 41 15.52 20.15 -2.78
C ALA A 41 15.08 19.06 -3.78
N ASN A 42 13.79 18.99 -4.10
CA ASN A 42 13.28 18.08 -5.12
C ASN A 42 13.80 18.38 -6.53
N ALA A 43 13.93 19.66 -6.91
CA ALA A 43 14.50 20.03 -8.20
C ALA A 43 15.97 19.61 -8.33
N VAL A 44 16.75 19.79 -7.25
CA VAL A 44 18.15 19.33 -7.17
C VAL A 44 18.21 17.79 -7.19
N ALA A 45 17.37 17.11 -6.42
CA ALA A 45 17.29 15.65 -6.43
C ALA A 45 16.94 15.10 -7.82
N ASN A 46 15.97 15.72 -8.51
CA ASN A 46 15.61 15.34 -9.89
C ASN A 46 16.75 15.62 -10.89
N ALA A 47 17.51 16.70 -10.71
CA ALA A 47 18.66 17.02 -11.55
C ALA A 47 19.82 16.04 -11.33
N ILE A 48 20.09 15.65 -10.08
CA ILE A 48 21.05 14.62 -9.71
C ILE A 48 20.60 13.28 -10.30
N ASP A 49 19.35 12.87 -10.09
CA ASP A 49 18.79 11.63 -10.63
C ASP A 49 18.83 11.60 -12.17
N SER A 50 18.68 12.75 -12.84
CA SER A 50 18.85 12.86 -14.30
C SER A 50 20.32 12.70 -14.72
N LEU A 51 21.26 13.32 -14.02
CA LEU A 51 22.70 13.20 -14.30
C LEU A 51 23.24 11.80 -13.99
N GLU A 52 22.74 11.18 -12.93
CA GLU A 52 23.07 9.81 -12.54
C GLU A 52 22.46 8.80 -13.48
N ARG A 53 21.22 9.00 -13.96
CA ARG A 53 20.68 8.22 -15.08
C ARG A 53 21.60 8.30 -16.29
N VAL A 54 22.07 9.49 -16.67
CA VAL A 54 23.01 9.66 -17.80
C VAL A 54 24.36 8.95 -17.54
N ARG A 55 24.90 9.00 -16.32
CA ARG A 55 26.15 8.31 -15.95
C ARG A 55 25.98 6.78 -15.86
N ALA A 56 24.85 6.31 -15.35
CA ALA A 56 24.47 4.90 -15.33
C ALA A 56 24.28 4.33 -16.75
N LEU A 57 24.11 5.19 -17.76
CA LEU A 57 23.99 4.80 -19.16
C LEU A 57 25.33 4.80 -19.92
N ALA A 58 26.38 5.45 -19.40
CA ALA A 58 27.66 5.59 -20.11
C ALA A 58 28.52 4.32 -19.99
N GLY A 59 28.94 3.75 -21.12
CA GLY A 59 29.82 2.57 -21.18
C GLY A 59 29.16 1.24 -20.82
N ARG A 60 27.81 1.16 -20.93
CA ARG A 60 27.00 -0.01 -20.56
C ARG A 60 26.34 -0.66 -21.77
N ASP A 61 26.17 -1.97 -21.71
CA ASP A 61 25.45 -2.75 -22.72
C ASP A 61 23.95 -2.41 -22.66
N THR A 62 23.35 -2.27 -23.84
CA THR A 62 21.91 -2.00 -23.96
C THR A 62 21.21 -3.19 -24.62
N ILE A 63 20.21 -3.74 -23.93
CA ILE A 63 19.36 -4.82 -24.40
C ILE A 63 17.99 -4.23 -24.73
N ARG A 64 17.49 -4.51 -25.93
CA ARG A 64 16.16 -4.11 -26.38
C ARG A 64 15.32 -5.32 -26.75
N VAL A 65 14.09 -5.37 -26.25
CA VAL A 65 13.07 -6.37 -26.57
C VAL A 65 11.72 -5.66 -26.67
N GLY A 66 11.21 -5.45 -27.88
CA GLY A 66 10.06 -4.55 -28.08
C GLY A 66 10.40 -3.13 -27.61
N ALA A 67 9.50 -2.51 -26.82
CA ALA A 67 9.75 -1.20 -26.21
C ALA A 67 10.59 -1.29 -24.92
N LEU A 68 10.80 -2.49 -24.37
CA LEU A 68 11.58 -2.68 -23.16
C LEU A 68 13.07 -2.45 -23.45
N THR A 69 13.62 -1.40 -22.84
CA THR A 69 15.06 -1.10 -22.88
C THR A 69 15.68 -1.39 -21.51
N ILE A 70 16.74 -2.19 -21.49
CA ILE A 70 17.53 -2.52 -20.30
C ILE A 70 18.96 -2.07 -20.56
N VAL A 71 19.54 -1.39 -19.59
CA VAL A 71 20.92 -0.92 -19.61
C VAL A 71 21.66 -1.56 -18.45
N THR A 72 22.74 -2.26 -18.76
CA THR A 72 23.48 -3.10 -17.83
C THR A 72 24.98 -3.06 -18.07
N ASN A 73 25.78 -3.30 -17.03
CA ASN A 73 27.19 -3.59 -17.22
C ASN A 73 27.37 -4.98 -17.88
N PRO A 74 28.52 -5.23 -18.53
CA PRO A 74 28.88 -6.56 -19.01
C PRO A 74 28.78 -7.59 -17.88
N SER A 75 27.99 -8.65 -18.09
CA SER A 75 27.75 -9.68 -17.08
C SER A 75 27.19 -10.97 -17.71
N PRO A 76 27.30 -12.13 -17.04
CA PRO A 76 26.73 -13.39 -17.50
C PRO A 76 25.21 -13.49 -17.29
N LEU A 77 24.54 -12.44 -16.80
CA LEU A 77 23.11 -12.48 -16.56
C LEU A 77 22.31 -12.71 -17.85
N PRO A 78 21.37 -13.67 -17.88
CA PRO A 78 20.54 -13.93 -19.06
C PRO A 78 19.39 -12.91 -19.22
N LEU A 79 19.70 -11.62 -19.15
CA LEU A 79 18.74 -10.51 -19.19
C LEU A 79 17.94 -10.46 -20.49
N ARG A 80 18.53 -10.83 -21.63
CA ARG A 80 17.83 -10.88 -22.92
C ARG A 80 16.72 -11.93 -22.92
N GLU A 81 16.99 -13.11 -22.37
CA GLU A 81 15.99 -14.17 -22.28
C GLU A 81 14.89 -13.81 -21.29
N ALA A 82 15.25 -13.26 -20.13
CA ALA A 82 14.28 -12.77 -19.15
C ALA A 82 13.39 -11.66 -19.73
N ALA A 83 13.97 -10.71 -20.47
CA ALA A 83 13.24 -9.65 -21.16
C ALA A 83 12.29 -10.20 -22.22
N ALA A 84 12.70 -11.22 -22.99
CA ALA A 84 11.84 -11.91 -23.96
C ALA A 84 10.63 -12.59 -23.31
N ARG A 85 10.77 -13.10 -22.08
CA ARG A 85 9.65 -13.67 -21.31
C ARG A 85 8.76 -12.61 -20.67
N ALA A 86 9.34 -11.51 -20.22
CA ALA A 86 8.60 -10.42 -19.57
C ALA A 86 7.81 -9.56 -20.56
N TRP A 87 8.37 -9.28 -21.74
CA TRP A 87 7.81 -8.33 -22.69
C TRP A 87 6.35 -8.60 -23.11
N PRO A 88 5.95 -9.84 -23.48
CA PRO A 88 4.55 -10.11 -23.84
C PRO A 88 3.55 -9.83 -22.72
N VAL A 89 3.96 -10.03 -21.46
CA VAL A 89 3.13 -9.76 -20.29
C VAL A 89 3.00 -8.26 -20.05
N ILE A 90 4.10 -7.51 -20.23
CA ILE A 90 4.12 -6.05 -20.14
C ILE A 90 3.25 -5.42 -21.24
N ASP A 91 3.45 -5.81 -22.51
CA ASP A 91 2.65 -5.30 -23.63
C ASP A 91 1.17 -5.65 -23.49
N SER A 92 0.84 -6.85 -23.01
CA SER A 92 -0.55 -7.24 -22.79
C SER A 92 -1.25 -6.40 -21.71
N LEU A 93 -0.54 -6.03 -20.64
CA LEU A 93 -1.10 -5.24 -19.55
C LEU A 93 -1.19 -3.74 -19.88
N TYR A 94 -0.10 -3.17 -20.40
CA TYR A 94 0.04 -1.72 -20.59
C TYR A 94 -0.31 -1.26 -22.00
N GLY A 95 -0.40 -2.17 -22.98
CA GLY A 95 -0.73 -1.83 -24.36
C GLY A 95 0.18 -0.75 -24.94
N ALA A 96 -0.43 0.26 -25.56
CA ALA A 96 0.28 1.37 -26.19
C ALA A 96 1.15 2.17 -25.19
N GLU A 97 0.77 2.23 -23.91
CA GLU A 97 1.57 2.92 -22.89
C GLU A 97 2.92 2.24 -22.64
N ALA A 98 3.10 0.97 -23.02
CA ALA A 98 4.38 0.28 -22.91
C ALA A 98 5.50 0.95 -23.73
N HIS A 99 5.16 1.75 -24.76
CA HIS A 99 6.15 2.55 -25.51
C HIS A 99 6.94 3.54 -24.64
N GLN A 100 6.41 3.94 -23.48
CA GLN A 100 7.16 4.78 -22.53
C GLN A 100 8.46 4.11 -22.04
N LEU A 101 8.55 2.78 -22.12
CA LEU A 101 9.73 2.02 -21.70
C LEU A 101 10.94 2.21 -22.62
N GLU A 102 10.74 2.74 -23.83
CA GLU A 102 11.84 3.18 -24.71
C GLU A 102 12.58 4.38 -24.11
N GLN A 103 11.84 5.27 -23.46
CA GLN A 103 12.34 6.50 -22.85
C GLN A 103 12.68 6.34 -21.36
N ARG A 104 12.34 5.18 -20.78
CA ARG A 104 12.53 4.86 -19.37
C ARG A 104 13.21 3.50 -19.22
N PRO A 105 14.52 3.43 -19.54
CA PRO A 105 15.23 2.17 -19.50
C PRO A 105 15.36 1.65 -18.06
N TYR A 106 15.34 0.33 -17.92
CA TYR A 106 15.79 -0.35 -16.72
C TYR A 106 17.30 -0.16 -16.58
N ALA A 107 17.74 0.46 -15.49
CA ALA A 107 19.14 0.42 -15.10
C ALA A 107 19.36 -0.79 -14.18
N ILE A 108 20.04 -1.83 -14.67
CA ILE A 108 20.40 -3.01 -13.88
C ILE A 108 21.91 -3.03 -13.74
N VAL A 109 22.41 -3.28 -12.53
CA VAL A 109 23.83 -3.47 -12.29
C VAL A 109 24.05 -4.87 -11.74
N ALA A 110 24.69 -5.69 -12.56
CA ALA A 110 25.12 -7.02 -12.18
C ALA A 110 26.34 -6.92 -11.26
N VAL A 111 26.22 -7.53 -10.08
CA VAL A 111 27.31 -7.62 -9.11
C VAL A 111 27.74 -9.07 -8.95
N ASP A 112 29.03 -9.27 -8.75
CA ASP A 112 29.58 -10.58 -8.43
C ASP A 112 29.24 -10.90 -6.95
N PRO A 113 28.56 -12.01 -6.65
CA PRO A 113 28.14 -12.40 -5.31
C PRO A 113 29.32 -12.63 -4.36
N ASP A 114 30.51 -12.92 -4.89
CA ASP A 114 31.71 -13.17 -4.09
C ASP A 114 32.48 -11.88 -3.76
N THR A 115 32.05 -10.74 -4.29
CA THR A 115 32.70 -9.45 -4.00
C THR A 115 32.31 -8.92 -2.62
N THR A 116 33.27 -8.85 -1.70
CA THR A 116 33.11 -8.26 -0.35
C THR A 116 33.33 -6.74 -0.29
N VAL A 117 33.65 -6.12 -1.42
CA VAL A 117 33.88 -4.67 -1.51
C VAL A 117 32.58 -3.92 -1.29
N GLN A 118 32.51 -3.09 -0.23
CA GLN A 118 31.44 -2.12 -0.05
C GLN A 118 31.47 -1.13 -1.23
N ARG A 119 30.44 -1.20 -2.07
CA ARG A 119 30.24 -0.23 -3.16
C ARG A 119 29.39 0.93 -2.66
N PRO A 120 29.64 2.17 -3.12
CA PRO A 120 28.74 3.27 -2.85
C PRO A 120 27.35 2.91 -3.39
N PRO A 121 26.27 3.25 -2.66
CA PRO A 121 24.91 2.91 -3.07
C PRO A 121 24.63 3.54 -4.43
N ILE A 122 24.19 2.72 -5.39
CA ILE A 122 23.69 3.24 -6.66
C ILE A 122 22.36 3.93 -6.39
N GLN A 123 22.30 5.23 -6.66
CA GLN A 123 21.10 6.05 -6.48
C GLN A 123 20.03 5.78 -7.55
N SER A 124 20.43 5.30 -8.75
CA SER A 124 19.53 5.01 -9.87
C SER A 124 19.79 3.63 -10.48
N GLY A 125 18.87 2.68 -10.26
CA GLY A 125 18.92 1.33 -10.82
C GLY A 125 18.75 0.23 -9.77
N ILE A 126 18.77 -1.01 -10.22
CA ILE A 126 18.65 -2.19 -9.36
C ILE A 126 19.96 -2.96 -9.40
N GLU A 127 20.61 -3.11 -8.26
CA GLU A 127 21.75 -4.00 -8.10
C GLU A 127 21.26 -5.43 -7.88
N ILE A 128 21.78 -6.36 -8.68
CA ILE A 128 21.47 -7.78 -8.56
C ILE A 128 22.72 -8.62 -8.74
N THR A 129 22.80 -9.70 -7.99
CA THR A 129 23.87 -10.68 -8.15
C THR A 129 23.79 -11.34 -9.52
N TRP A 130 24.91 -11.67 -10.14
CA TRP A 130 24.93 -12.24 -11.50
C TRP A 130 24.57 -13.73 -11.58
N ASP A 131 24.34 -14.38 -10.44
CA ASP A 131 24.00 -15.80 -10.26
C ASP A 131 22.48 -16.07 -10.34
N ARG A 132 21.72 -15.13 -10.91
CA ARG A 132 20.26 -15.21 -10.98
C ARG A 132 19.80 -15.98 -12.21
N ASP A 133 18.83 -16.86 -12.00
CA ASP A 133 18.18 -17.59 -13.09
C ASP A 133 17.21 -16.69 -13.89
N VAL A 134 16.84 -17.17 -15.09
CA VAL A 134 15.94 -16.46 -16.00
C VAL A 134 14.58 -16.19 -15.35
N ALA A 135 14.07 -17.10 -14.52
CA ALA A 135 12.76 -16.96 -13.88
C ALA A 135 12.75 -15.81 -12.86
N SER A 136 13.78 -15.73 -12.02
CA SER A 136 13.97 -14.68 -11.02
C SER A 136 14.15 -13.32 -11.67
N LEU A 137 14.93 -13.25 -12.76
CA LEU A 137 15.09 -12.02 -13.54
C LEU A 137 13.78 -11.59 -14.22
N THR A 138 13.03 -12.54 -14.79
CA THR A 138 11.71 -12.27 -15.38
C THR A 138 10.77 -11.70 -14.33
N TRP A 139 10.74 -12.30 -13.13
CA TRP A 139 9.94 -11.81 -12.01
C TRP A 139 10.35 -10.39 -11.61
N LEU A 140 11.65 -10.12 -11.51
CA LEU A 140 12.17 -8.80 -11.18
C LEU A 140 11.74 -7.73 -12.19
N LEU A 141 11.79 -8.05 -13.49
CA LEU A 141 11.35 -7.17 -14.58
C LEU A 141 9.82 -6.97 -14.60
N LEU A 142 9.03 -7.89 -14.05
CA LEU A 142 7.58 -7.70 -13.96
C LEU A 142 7.19 -6.96 -12.67
N ALA A 143 7.97 -7.12 -11.60
CA ALA A 143 7.70 -6.48 -10.31
C ALA A 143 8.11 -5.00 -10.28
N ASN A 144 8.98 -4.55 -11.19
CA ASN A 144 9.58 -3.21 -11.14
C ASN A 144 9.42 -2.41 -12.45
N VAL A 145 8.33 -2.62 -13.20
CA VAL A 145 8.11 -1.95 -14.50
C VAL A 145 8.17 -0.43 -14.35
N PRO A 146 9.10 0.28 -15.01
CA PRO A 146 9.29 1.73 -14.88
C PRO A 146 8.27 2.50 -15.74
N ILE A 147 7.02 2.05 -15.73
CA ILE A 147 5.90 2.72 -16.42
C ILE A 147 5.59 4.05 -15.73
N GLY A 148 5.08 5.03 -16.50
CA GLY A 148 4.51 6.24 -15.94
C GLY A 148 3.52 5.94 -14.82
N ARG A 149 3.67 6.64 -13.68
CA ARG A 149 2.68 6.49 -12.61
C ARG A 149 1.35 7.10 -13.08
N PRO A 150 0.21 6.44 -12.84
CA PRO A 150 -1.11 7.07 -12.99
C PRO A 150 -1.25 8.31 -12.11
N ASP A 151 -2.36 9.04 -12.22
CA ASP A 151 -2.65 10.17 -11.34
C ASP A 151 -2.66 9.80 -9.85
N THR A 152 -2.53 10.81 -8.99
CA THR A 152 -2.45 10.64 -7.53
C THR A 152 -3.70 10.00 -6.94
N GLY A 153 -4.89 10.24 -7.51
CA GLY A 153 -6.13 9.63 -7.07
C GLY A 153 -6.11 8.11 -7.21
N TRP A 154 -5.67 7.61 -8.37
CA TRP A 154 -5.48 6.18 -8.58
C TRP A 154 -4.45 5.58 -7.62
N GLN A 155 -3.30 6.25 -7.46
CA GLN A 155 -2.24 5.77 -6.57
C GLN A 155 -2.71 5.67 -5.12
N ASN A 156 -3.41 6.68 -4.62
CA ASN A 156 -3.95 6.71 -3.26
C ASN A 156 -5.03 5.65 -3.05
N TRP A 157 -5.86 5.40 -4.06
CA TRP A 157 -6.83 4.32 -4.01
C TRP A 157 -6.13 2.96 -3.96
N LEU A 158 -5.32 2.64 -4.97
CA LEU A 158 -4.68 1.33 -5.14
C LEU A 158 -3.72 1.03 -3.97
N GLY A 159 -2.89 1.99 -3.59
CA GLY A 159 -1.84 1.85 -2.57
C GLY A 159 -0.51 1.32 -3.11
N GLY A 160 -0.30 1.41 -4.43
CA GLY A 160 0.90 0.91 -5.11
C GLY A 160 0.81 1.07 -6.64
N PRO A 161 1.83 0.66 -7.39
CA PRO A 161 1.77 0.62 -8.86
C PRO A 161 0.78 -0.45 -9.35
N VAL A 162 0.27 -0.30 -10.57
CA VAL A 162 -0.39 -1.41 -11.27
C VAL A 162 0.73 -2.29 -11.80
N LEU A 163 0.77 -3.56 -11.42
CA LEU A 163 1.80 -4.50 -11.83
C LEU A 163 1.18 -5.73 -12.50
N PRO A 164 1.88 -6.35 -13.47
CA PRO A 164 1.53 -7.65 -13.99
C PRO A 164 1.26 -8.68 -12.88
N PRO A 165 0.23 -9.52 -13.01
CA PRO A 165 -0.06 -10.55 -12.02
C PRO A 165 0.91 -11.73 -12.19
N ILE A 166 2.07 -11.69 -11.52
CA ILE A 166 3.14 -12.71 -11.65
C ILE A 166 2.79 -14.02 -10.93
N GLN A 167 2.02 -13.94 -9.84
CA GLN A 167 1.56 -15.08 -9.05
C GLN A 167 0.07 -14.93 -8.74
N ALA A 168 -0.74 -14.85 -9.79
CA ALA A 168 -2.17 -14.56 -9.69
C ALA A 168 -2.89 -15.47 -8.69
N ASP A 169 -2.60 -16.77 -8.67
CA ASP A 169 -3.28 -17.73 -7.79
C ASP A 169 -2.89 -17.55 -6.32
N VAL A 170 -1.60 -17.29 -6.03
CA VAL A 170 -1.14 -17.00 -4.67
C VAL A 170 -1.74 -15.70 -4.17
N GLN A 171 -1.77 -14.66 -5.00
CA GLN A 171 -2.39 -13.38 -4.65
C GLN A 171 -3.88 -13.53 -4.38
N ARG A 172 -4.63 -14.22 -5.26
CA ARG A 172 -6.07 -14.46 -5.05
C ARG A 172 -6.34 -15.30 -3.79
N ALA A 173 -5.53 -16.31 -3.52
CA ALA A 173 -5.62 -17.11 -2.29
C ALA A 173 -5.36 -16.27 -1.03
N GLY A 174 -4.40 -15.36 -1.07
CA GLY A 174 -4.15 -14.38 0.00
C GLY A 174 -5.34 -13.45 0.22
N VAL A 175 -5.92 -12.92 -0.86
CA VAL A 175 -7.13 -12.09 -0.80
C VAL A 175 -8.34 -12.87 -0.26
N TYR A 176 -8.48 -14.16 -0.58
CA TYR A 176 -9.50 -15.02 0.01
C TYR A 176 -9.37 -15.07 1.54
N VAL A 177 -8.16 -15.35 2.04
CA VAL A 177 -7.88 -15.40 3.48
C VAL A 177 -8.16 -14.05 4.12
N GLN A 178 -7.76 -12.96 3.47
CA GLN A 178 -8.06 -11.62 3.94
C GLN A 178 -9.57 -11.39 4.07
N LEU A 179 -10.38 -11.69 3.05
CA LEU A 179 -11.82 -11.41 3.09
C LEU A 179 -12.54 -12.19 4.20
N VAL A 180 -12.12 -13.43 4.47
CA VAL A 180 -12.74 -14.26 5.52
C VAL A 180 -12.28 -13.88 6.94
N THR A 181 -11.12 -13.23 7.06
CA THR A 181 -10.53 -12.82 8.35
C THR A 181 -10.64 -11.33 8.63
N ALA A 182 -11.11 -10.54 7.67
CA ALA A 182 -11.17 -9.10 7.78
C ALA A 182 -12.10 -8.65 8.93
N PRO A 183 -11.66 -7.70 9.76
CA PRO A 183 -12.46 -7.19 10.88
C PRO A 183 -13.62 -6.30 10.43
N SER A 184 -13.68 -5.90 9.16
CA SER A 184 -14.69 -5.00 8.60
C SER A 184 -15.95 -5.74 8.13
N GLN A 185 -17.13 -5.22 8.48
CA GLN A 185 -18.42 -5.74 8.06
C GLN A 185 -18.61 -5.58 6.55
N ALA A 186 -18.06 -4.53 5.94
CA ALA A 186 -18.05 -4.36 4.49
C ALA A 186 -17.35 -5.53 3.80
N ALA A 187 -16.15 -5.91 4.27
CA ALA A 187 -15.41 -7.04 3.72
C ALA A 187 -16.16 -8.37 3.92
N ARG A 188 -16.77 -8.57 5.10
CA ARG A 188 -17.59 -9.77 5.39
C ARG A 188 -18.83 -9.84 4.49
N ARG A 189 -19.56 -8.73 4.31
CA ARG A 189 -20.70 -8.63 3.39
C ARG A 189 -20.28 -8.95 1.95
N CYS A 190 -19.13 -8.42 1.52
CA CYS A 190 -18.56 -8.75 0.22
C CYS A 190 -18.30 -10.26 0.08
N PHE A 191 -17.65 -10.88 1.06
CA PHE A 191 -17.42 -12.33 1.07
C PHE A 191 -18.73 -13.12 0.96
N LEU A 192 -19.78 -12.68 1.67
CA LEU A 192 -21.11 -13.32 1.67
C LEU A 192 -21.91 -13.10 0.38
N GLY A 193 -21.46 -12.22 -0.53
CA GLY A 193 -22.07 -12.04 -1.85
C GLY A 193 -22.84 -10.75 -2.03
N ASP A 194 -22.77 -9.84 -1.06
CA ASP A 194 -23.34 -8.51 -1.19
C ASP A 194 -22.39 -7.57 -1.95
N LEU A 195 -22.77 -7.22 -3.18
CA LEU A 195 -21.98 -6.35 -4.05
C LEU A 195 -21.89 -4.91 -3.53
N SER A 196 -22.86 -4.44 -2.74
CA SER A 196 -22.74 -3.14 -2.07
C SER A 196 -21.63 -3.18 -1.01
N GLY A 197 -21.57 -4.27 -0.23
CA GLY A 197 -20.47 -4.56 0.69
C GLY A 197 -19.11 -4.63 -0.02
N CYS A 198 -19.06 -5.18 -1.24
CA CYS A 198 -17.83 -5.17 -2.03
C CYS A 198 -17.39 -3.76 -2.45
N ARG A 199 -18.32 -2.89 -2.87
CA ARG A 199 -18.01 -1.49 -3.16
C ARG A 199 -17.45 -0.76 -1.94
N ASP A 200 -18.04 -1.01 -0.78
CA ASP A 200 -17.62 -0.41 0.48
C ASP A 200 -16.23 -0.92 0.89
N ALA A 201 -16.00 -2.24 0.80
CA ALA A 201 -14.74 -2.87 1.19
C ALA A 201 -13.57 -2.44 0.30
N LEU A 202 -13.80 -2.35 -1.01
CA LEU A 202 -12.81 -1.97 -2.03
C LEU A 202 -12.68 -0.46 -2.20
N ASP A 203 -13.38 0.34 -1.39
CA ASP A 203 -13.31 1.80 -1.41
C ASP A 203 -13.64 2.39 -2.80
N LEU A 204 -14.76 1.93 -3.39
CA LEU A 204 -15.19 2.31 -4.74
C LEU A 204 -16.22 3.44 -4.79
N VAL A 205 -16.71 3.88 -3.63
CA VAL A 205 -17.69 4.97 -3.55
C VAL A 205 -16.99 6.21 -3.05
N ASP A 206 -17.18 7.29 -3.79
CA ASP A 206 -16.64 8.60 -3.44
C ASP A 206 -17.41 9.17 -2.24
N THR A 207 -16.71 9.36 -1.12
CA THR A 207 -17.28 9.88 0.13
C THR A 207 -16.23 10.67 0.91
N ALA A 208 -16.66 11.77 1.52
CA ALA A 208 -15.80 12.56 2.40
C ALA A 208 -15.47 11.83 3.72
N ASP A 209 -16.42 11.02 4.23
CA ASP A 209 -16.22 10.19 5.43
C ASP A 209 -16.40 8.71 5.09
N PRO A 210 -15.31 7.92 5.04
CA PRO A 210 -15.38 6.49 4.75
C PRO A 210 -15.72 5.64 5.98
N LEU A 211 -15.55 6.17 7.20
CA LEU A 211 -15.68 5.41 8.44
C LEU A 211 -17.03 4.68 8.60
N PRO A 212 -18.20 5.31 8.41
CA PRO A 212 -19.49 4.63 8.59
C PRO A 212 -19.74 3.54 7.54
N ARG A 213 -19.05 3.57 6.41
CA ARG A 213 -19.18 2.55 5.34
C ARG A 213 -18.21 1.40 5.54
N TRP A 214 -16.97 1.69 5.90
CA TRP A 214 -15.94 0.69 6.16
C TRP A 214 -16.16 -0.07 7.47
N TYR A 215 -16.61 0.63 8.51
CA TYR A 215 -16.81 0.09 9.86
C TYR A 215 -18.18 0.56 10.41
N PRO A 216 -19.29 0.07 9.84
CA PRO A 216 -20.64 0.53 10.18
C PRO A 216 -21.06 0.23 11.62
N SER A 217 -20.53 -0.83 12.24
CA SER A 217 -20.95 -1.24 13.58
C SER A 217 -20.09 -0.65 14.69
N ALA A 218 -20.72 -0.24 15.80
CA ALA A 218 -20.03 0.26 16.98
C ALA A 218 -19.00 -0.72 17.58
N PRO A 219 -19.27 -2.05 17.65
CA PRO A 219 -18.27 -3.01 18.12
C PRO A 219 -17.01 -3.05 17.25
N GLU A 220 -17.13 -2.85 15.94
CA GLU A 220 -15.97 -2.80 15.04
C GLU A 220 -15.12 -1.57 15.26
N ARG A 221 -15.74 -0.38 15.33
CA ARG A 221 -15.02 0.87 15.63
C ARG A 221 -14.30 0.78 16.97
N ARG A 222 -14.96 0.24 17.99
CA ARG A 222 -14.34 -0.03 19.29
C ARG A 222 -13.18 -1.01 19.19
N SER A 223 -13.35 -2.13 18.47
CA SER A 223 -12.27 -3.11 18.29
C SER A 223 -11.08 -2.50 17.55
N LEU A 224 -11.33 -1.63 16.57
CA LEU A 224 -10.29 -0.95 15.82
C LEU A 224 -9.48 0.00 16.72
N VAL A 225 -10.16 0.82 17.51
CA VAL A 225 -9.51 1.70 18.50
C VAL A 225 -8.68 0.89 19.49
N LEU A 226 -9.26 -0.15 20.11
CA LEU A 226 -8.60 -0.86 21.21
C LEU A 226 -7.50 -1.83 20.76
N LYS A 227 -7.69 -2.53 19.64
CA LYS A 227 -6.74 -3.56 19.17
C LYS A 227 -5.70 -3.04 18.19
N SER A 228 -6.07 -2.09 17.33
CA SER A 228 -5.17 -1.60 16.28
C SER A 228 -4.50 -0.27 16.64
N PHE A 229 -5.19 0.57 17.42
CA PHE A 229 -4.71 1.93 17.75
C PHE A 229 -4.58 2.20 19.25
N GLY A 230 -4.65 1.16 20.11
CA GLY A 230 -4.64 1.34 21.56
C GLY A 230 -3.40 2.11 22.03
N SER A 231 -2.22 1.73 21.53
CA SER A 231 -0.96 2.42 21.82
C SER A 231 -0.87 3.82 21.19
N TYR A 232 -1.49 4.02 20.04
CA TYR A 232 -1.50 5.32 19.36
C TYR A 232 -2.29 6.36 20.17
N PHE A 233 -3.44 5.96 20.72
CA PHE A 233 -4.34 6.83 21.49
C PHE A 233 -4.05 6.87 23.00
N ASP A 234 -3.14 6.05 23.53
CA ASP A 234 -2.72 6.12 24.95
C ASP A 234 -1.74 7.27 25.20
N ARG A 235 -2.17 8.46 24.80
CA ARG A 235 -1.51 9.74 25.06
C ARG A 235 -2.36 10.50 26.06
N GLU A 236 -1.73 11.31 26.90
CA GLU A 236 -2.41 12.05 27.98
C GLU A 236 -3.65 12.82 27.50
N THR A 237 -3.56 13.45 26.32
CA THR A 237 -4.66 14.23 25.72
C THR A 237 -5.84 13.39 25.21
N GLN A 238 -5.61 12.13 24.83
CA GLN A 238 -6.63 11.25 24.25
C GLN A 238 -7.12 10.16 25.20
N ARG A 239 -6.43 9.96 26.34
CA ARG A 239 -6.74 8.94 27.34
C ARG A 239 -8.18 8.99 27.86
N PRO A 240 -8.82 10.15 28.12
CA PRO A 240 -10.22 10.19 28.55
C PRO A 240 -11.17 9.62 27.47
N ALA A 241 -10.95 9.99 26.21
CA ALA A 241 -11.74 9.47 25.08
C ALA A 241 -11.48 7.98 24.85
N LEU A 242 -10.24 7.52 25.00
CA LEU A 242 -9.88 6.11 24.90
C LEU A 242 -10.59 5.27 25.99
N GLN A 243 -10.63 5.76 27.23
CA GLN A 243 -11.35 5.10 28.32
C GLN A 243 -12.87 5.10 28.07
N ALA A 244 -13.44 6.19 27.56
CA ALA A 244 -14.86 6.25 27.21
C ALA A 244 -15.21 5.23 26.11
N CYS A 245 -14.38 5.13 25.06
CA CYS A 245 -14.51 4.11 24.03
C CYS A 245 -14.41 2.68 24.62
N ALA A 246 -13.44 2.46 25.51
CA ALA A 246 -13.28 1.19 26.24
C ALA A 246 -14.46 0.86 27.19
N ARG A 247 -15.27 1.84 27.57
CA ARG A 247 -16.51 1.61 28.34
C ARG A 247 -17.75 1.45 27.46
N GLY A 248 -17.63 1.66 26.14
CA GLY A 248 -18.70 1.41 25.17
C GLY A 248 -19.27 2.66 24.50
N SER A 249 -18.68 3.84 24.72
CA SER A 249 -19.08 5.05 24.02
C SER A 249 -18.62 5.00 22.56
N ASP A 250 -19.56 4.74 21.65
CA ASP A 250 -19.30 4.71 20.21
C ASP A 250 -18.93 6.08 19.64
N SER A 251 -19.51 7.17 20.17
CA SER A 251 -19.14 8.53 19.80
C SER A 251 -17.68 8.83 20.14
N ALA A 252 -17.20 8.39 21.31
CA ALA A 252 -15.79 8.51 21.67
C ALA A 252 -14.88 7.68 20.75
N CYS A 253 -15.28 6.46 20.40
CA CYS A 253 -14.53 5.64 19.44
C CYS A 253 -14.45 6.32 18.05
N THR A 254 -15.58 6.86 17.58
CA THR A 254 -15.67 7.56 16.28
C THR A 254 -14.81 8.82 16.28
N GLN A 255 -14.87 9.63 17.34
CA GLN A 255 -14.04 10.83 17.50
C GLN A 255 -12.54 10.50 17.44
N LEU A 256 -12.11 9.42 18.11
CA LEU A 256 -10.72 8.97 18.05
C LEU A 256 -10.32 8.58 16.62
N LEU A 257 -11.15 7.81 15.92
CA LEU A 257 -10.88 7.38 14.54
C LEU A 257 -10.84 8.55 13.57
N HIS A 258 -11.70 9.57 13.75
CA HIS A 258 -11.65 10.81 12.95
C HIS A 258 -10.45 11.70 13.27
N SER A 259 -9.81 11.53 14.44
CA SER A 259 -8.58 12.26 14.80
C SER A 259 -7.31 11.69 14.17
N LEU A 260 -7.40 10.56 13.45
CA LEU A 260 -6.28 9.98 12.72
C LEU A 260 -5.82 10.93 11.60
N PRO A 261 -4.51 10.96 11.29
CA PRO A 261 -4.02 11.72 10.14
C PRO A 261 -4.65 11.22 8.84
N PRO A 262 -4.67 12.02 7.76
CA PRO A 262 -5.13 11.57 6.45
C PRO A 262 -4.45 10.26 6.03
N GLY A 263 -5.25 9.27 5.63
CA GLY A 263 -4.76 7.92 5.30
C GLY A 263 -4.42 7.02 6.50
N GLY A 264 -4.58 7.51 7.73
CA GLY A 264 -4.34 6.73 8.95
C GLY A 264 -5.45 5.71 9.27
N LEU A 265 -6.67 5.93 8.75
CA LEU A 265 -7.75 4.94 8.87
C LEU A 265 -7.42 3.75 7.95
N PRO A 266 -7.33 2.51 8.48
CA PRO A 266 -6.99 1.36 7.68
C PRO A 266 -8.14 1.04 6.73
N LYS A 267 -7.81 0.82 5.46
CA LYS A 267 -8.78 0.37 4.46
C LYS A 267 -9.25 -1.06 4.77
N PRO A 268 -10.51 -1.42 4.50
CA PRO A 268 -11.06 -2.76 4.81
C PRO A 268 -10.29 -3.91 4.16
N VAL A 269 -9.68 -3.65 3.00
CA VAL A 269 -8.85 -4.58 2.25
C VAL A 269 -7.51 -3.93 1.86
N THR A 270 -6.50 -4.76 1.63
CA THR A 270 -5.13 -4.32 1.32
C THR A 270 -4.97 -3.97 -0.15
N TYR A 271 -3.78 -3.51 -0.50
CA TYR A 271 -3.34 -3.33 -1.88
C TYR A 271 -3.64 -4.57 -2.74
N ASP A 272 -3.34 -5.79 -2.28
CA ASP A 272 -3.51 -7.01 -3.08
C ASP A 272 -4.95 -7.23 -3.55
N ALA A 273 -5.94 -6.95 -2.70
CA ALA A 273 -7.35 -7.05 -3.07
C ALA A 273 -7.74 -6.05 -4.16
N ARG A 274 -7.25 -4.80 -4.07
CA ARG A 274 -7.48 -3.77 -5.10
C ARG A 274 -6.70 -4.05 -6.38
N ALA A 275 -5.47 -4.55 -6.27
CA ALA A 275 -4.62 -4.92 -7.40
C ALA A 275 -5.22 -6.09 -8.19
N THR A 276 -5.77 -7.10 -7.52
CA THR A 276 -6.47 -8.21 -8.20
C THR A 276 -7.73 -7.73 -8.93
N LEU A 277 -8.48 -6.77 -8.37
CA LEU A 277 -9.61 -6.14 -9.07
C LEU A 277 -9.16 -5.31 -10.28
N ALA A 278 -8.13 -4.48 -10.12
CA ALA A 278 -7.58 -3.67 -11.21
C ALA A 278 -7.03 -4.56 -12.34
N ASN A 279 -6.30 -5.63 -12.01
CA ASN A 279 -5.80 -6.59 -12.99
C ASN A 279 -6.93 -7.36 -13.69
N LEU A 280 -8.02 -7.67 -12.99
CA LEU A 280 -9.21 -8.22 -13.64
C LEU A 280 -9.80 -7.22 -14.63
N ALA A 281 -9.97 -5.96 -14.23
CA ALA A 281 -10.52 -4.91 -15.08
C ALA A 281 -9.69 -4.75 -16.36
N LEU A 282 -8.37 -4.67 -16.22
CA LEU A 282 -7.44 -4.56 -17.35
C LEU A 282 -7.50 -5.80 -18.26
N ARG A 283 -7.53 -6.99 -17.68
CA ARG A 283 -7.66 -8.24 -18.45
C ARG A 283 -8.97 -8.32 -19.25
N LEU A 284 -10.09 -7.87 -18.67
CA LEU A 284 -11.39 -7.86 -19.36
C LEU A 284 -11.43 -6.81 -20.48
N GLY A 285 -10.80 -5.66 -20.26
CA GLY A 285 -10.75 -4.58 -21.24
C GLY A 285 -9.76 -4.78 -22.38
N GLY A 286 -8.91 -5.81 -22.30
CA GLY A 286 -7.86 -6.12 -23.27
C GLY A 286 -6.74 -5.09 -23.30
N ARG A 287 -5.98 -5.10 -24.40
CA ARG A 287 -4.75 -4.30 -24.58
C ARG A 287 -4.95 -2.78 -24.39
N GLU A 288 -6.12 -2.25 -24.75
CA GLU A 288 -6.46 -0.82 -24.63
C GLU A 288 -7.00 -0.42 -23.24
N ALA A 289 -7.14 -1.37 -22.31
CA ALA A 289 -7.74 -1.10 -21.01
C ALA A 289 -6.92 -0.11 -20.17
N TYR A 290 -5.60 -0.24 -20.22
CA TYR A 290 -4.70 0.65 -19.47
C TYR A 290 -4.75 2.07 -20.02
N HIS A 291 -4.81 2.23 -21.35
CA HIS A 291 -5.04 3.53 -21.98
C HIS A 291 -6.31 4.21 -21.47
N ARG A 292 -7.44 3.49 -21.49
CA ARG A 292 -8.72 4.01 -20.96
C ARG A 292 -8.66 4.33 -19.46
N LEU A 293 -7.90 3.55 -18.70
CA LEU A 293 -7.70 3.78 -17.27
C LEU A 293 -6.93 5.09 -16.99
N VAL A 294 -5.89 5.36 -17.78
CA VAL A 294 -5.08 6.58 -17.66
C VAL A 294 -5.86 7.79 -18.19
N ALA A 295 -6.55 7.64 -19.32
CA ALA A 295 -7.36 8.71 -19.92
C ALA A 295 -8.57 9.12 -19.07
N SER A 296 -9.01 8.27 -18.13
CA SER A 296 -10.10 8.55 -17.18
C SER A 296 -9.62 9.16 -15.85
N ALA A 297 -8.40 9.72 -15.81
CA ALA A 297 -7.86 10.42 -14.65
C ALA A 297 -8.84 11.48 -14.11
N GLY A 298 -8.90 11.60 -12.78
CA GLY A 298 -9.80 12.52 -12.09
C GLY A 298 -11.26 12.06 -11.96
N ARG A 299 -11.67 10.97 -12.62
CA ARG A 299 -13.00 10.37 -12.41
C ARG A 299 -13.04 9.49 -11.15
N PRO A 300 -14.23 9.24 -10.57
CA PRO A 300 -14.40 8.26 -9.49
C PRO A 300 -13.82 6.91 -9.87
N ILE A 301 -13.20 6.21 -8.90
CA ILE A 301 -12.47 4.97 -9.15
C ILE A 301 -13.35 3.89 -9.79
N ALA A 302 -14.62 3.76 -9.37
CA ALA A 302 -15.56 2.83 -9.98
C ALA A 302 -15.73 3.09 -11.49
N ASP A 303 -15.89 4.34 -11.89
CA ASP A 303 -16.09 4.72 -13.30
C ASP A 303 -14.83 4.48 -14.13
N ARG A 304 -13.65 4.63 -13.52
CA ARG A 304 -12.37 4.31 -14.16
C ARG A 304 -12.21 2.82 -14.38
N LEU A 305 -12.56 1.99 -13.40
CA LEU A 305 -12.57 0.54 -13.55
C LEU A 305 -13.58 0.08 -14.61
N VAL A 306 -14.76 0.70 -14.67
CA VAL A 306 -15.76 0.45 -15.71
C VAL A 306 -15.21 0.83 -17.09
N SER A 307 -14.59 2.01 -17.20
CA SER A 307 -13.98 2.49 -18.45
C SER A 307 -12.87 1.55 -18.92
N ALA A 308 -12.03 1.08 -18.00
CA ALA A 308 -10.96 0.12 -18.30
C ALA A 308 -11.54 -1.23 -18.74
N ALA A 309 -12.46 -1.80 -17.96
CA ALA A 309 -12.98 -3.15 -18.18
C ALA A 309 -14.04 -3.27 -19.28
N SER A 310 -14.64 -2.15 -19.70
CA SER A 310 -15.78 -2.10 -20.63
C SER A 310 -16.99 -2.93 -20.16
N VAL A 311 -17.14 -3.10 -18.83
CA VAL A 311 -18.27 -3.80 -18.20
C VAL A 311 -18.75 -3.04 -16.97
N PRO A 312 -20.04 -3.17 -16.57
CA PRO A 312 -20.54 -2.55 -15.36
C PRO A 312 -19.79 -2.98 -14.09
N VAL A 313 -19.71 -2.10 -13.10
CA VAL A 313 -18.97 -2.34 -11.86
C VAL A 313 -19.49 -3.57 -11.10
N ASP A 314 -20.80 -3.81 -11.10
CA ASP A 314 -21.39 -5.01 -10.46
C ASP A 314 -20.96 -6.31 -11.15
N SER A 315 -20.88 -6.31 -12.48
CA SER A 315 -20.38 -7.45 -13.25
C SER A 315 -18.90 -7.68 -12.97
N LEU A 316 -18.11 -6.61 -12.83
CA LEU A 316 -16.71 -6.69 -12.45
C LEU A 316 -16.54 -7.26 -11.03
N LEU A 317 -17.29 -6.75 -10.05
CA LEU A 317 -17.23 -7.20 -8.65
C LEU A 317 -17.69 -8.63 -8.46
N SER A 318 -18.77 -9.03 -9.13
CA SER A 318 -19.26 -10.42 -9.09
C SER A 318 -18.25 -11.41 -9.68
N ARG A 319 -17.62 -11.08 -10.82
CA ARG A 319 -16.58 -11.89 -11.43
C ARG A 319 -15.31 -11.93 -10.58
N TRP A 320 -14.86 -10.79 -10.06
CA TRP A 320 -13.72 -10.71 -9.15
C TRP A 320 -13.93 -11.61 -7.93
N ARG A 321 -15.07 -11.48 -7.26
CA ARG A 321 -15.41 -12.30 -6.11
C ARG A 321 -15.42 -13.79 -6.47
N ALA A 322 -16.00 -14.16 -7.61
CA ALA A 322 -16.01 -15.56 -8.06
C ALA A 322 -14.58 -16.12 -8.21
N GLU A 323 -13.66 -15.34 -8.78
CA GLU A 323 -12.25 -15.74 -8.90
C GLU A 323 -11.53 -15.86 -7.54
N ILE A 324 -11.81 -14.95 -6.60
CA ILE A 324 -11.26 -15.04 -5.25
C ILE A 324 -11.78 -16.29 -4.53
N LEU A 325 -13.08 -16.58 -4.64
CA LEU A 325 -13.68 -17.77 -4.01
C LEU A 325 -13.18 -19.08 -4.64
N ALA A 326 -12.94 -19.09 -5.95
CA ALA A 326 -12.36 -20.23 -6.65
C ALA A 326 -10.90 -20.49 -6.22
N ALA A 327 -10.18 -19.46 -5.80
CA ALA A 327 -8.81 -19.53 -5.30
C ALA A 327 -8.71 -19.91 -3.81
N ARG A 328 -9.77 -20.45 -3.21
CA ARG A 328 -9.75 -20.94 -1.81
C ARG A 328 -8.53 -21.84 -1.59
N PRO A 329 -7.68 -21.55 -0.57
CA PRO A 329 -6.56 -22.42 -0.23
C PRO A 329 -7.03 -23.84 0.03
N ARG A 330 -6.35 -24.83 -0.56
CA ARG A 330 -6.61 -26.23 -0.23
C ARG A 330 -6.25 -26.45 1.25
N PRO A 331 -7.12 -27.08 2.06
CA PRO A 331 -6.78 -27.37 3.43
C PRO A 331 -5.53 -28.25 3.44
N VAL A 332 -4.57 -27.92 4.30
CA VAL A 332 -3.38 -28.76 4.51
C VAL A 332 -3.86 -30.01 5.23
N THR A 333 -4.07 -31.10 4.49
CA THR A 333 -4.34 -32.40 5.08
C THR A 333 -3.04 -32.90 5.71
N LEU A 334 -2.92 -32.75 7.02
CA LEU A 334 -1.83 -33.38 7.75
C LEU A 334 -1.98 -34.90 7.61
N PRO A 335 -0.95 -35.63 7.12
CA PRO A 335 -1.03 -37.08 7.09
C PRO A 335 -1.24 -37.57 8.53
N ALA A 336 -2.13 -38.54 8.73
CA ALA A 336 -2.48 -39.05 10.06
C ALA A 336 -1.25 -39.46 10.89
N ARG A 337 -0.16 -39.88 10.22
CA ARG A 337 1.14 -40.19 10.83
C ARG A 337 1.79 -38.97 11.50
N GLY A 338 1.62 -37.76 10.96
CA GLY A 338 2.14 -36.52 11.54
C GLY A 338 1.51 -36.18 12.90
N VAL A 339 0.22 -36.51 13.08
CA VAL A 339 -0.46 -36.35 14.37
C VAL A 339 0.14 -37.29 15.42
N TRP A 340 0.42 -38.55 15.05
CA TRP A 340 1.08 -39.51 15.93
C TRP A 340 2.51 -39.11 16.31
N VAL A 341 3.26 -38.54 15.36
CA VAL A 341 4.62 -38.02 15.64
C VAL A 341 4.57 -36.87 16.65
N VAL A 342 3.65 -35.92 16.48
CA VAL A 342 3.49 -34.82 17.44
C VAL A 342 3.10 -35.37 18.81
N LEU A 343 2.05 -36.19 18.90
CA LEU A 343 1.61 -36.79 20.17
C LEU A 343 2.72 -37.60 20.85
N GLY A 344 3.51 -38.35 20.08
CA GLY A 344 4.66 -39.10 20.58
C GLY A 344 5.73 -38.19 21.20
N TRP A 345 6.07 -37.09 20.53
CA TRP A 345 7.00 -36.10 21.06
C TRP A 345 6.43 -35.36 22.29
N THR A 346 5.15 -34.97 22.29
CA THR A 346 4.53 -34.33 23.46
C THR A 346 4.55 -35.26 24.67
N ALA A 347 4.25 -36.54 24.48
CA ALA A 347 4.30 -37.55 25.53
C ALA A 347 5.73 -37.76 26.05
N LEU A 348 6.72 -37.81 25.16
CA LEU A 348 8.13 -37.93 25.52
C LEU A 348 8.61 -36.71 26.33
N PHE A 349 8.32 -35.49 25.87
CA PHE A 349 8.69 -34.27 26.60
C PHE A 349 7.96 -34.14 27.94
N ALA A 350 6.68 -34.52 28.01
CA ALA A 350 5.94 -34.56 29.28
C ALA A 350 6.58 -35.57 30.26
N ALA A 351 6.97 -36.75 29.79
CA ALA A 351 7.64 -37.76 30.60
C ALA A 351 9.03 -37.29 31.08
N CYS A 352 9.82 -36.67 30.20
CA CYS A 352 11.10 -36.06 30.57
C CYS A 352 10.94 -34.93 31.59
N GLY A 353 9.93 -34.07 31.42
CA GLY A 353 9.59 -33.01 32.36
C GLY A 353 9.22 -33.53 33.75
N LEU A 354 8.33 -34.52 33.83
CA LEU A 354 7.93 -35.20 35.07
C LEU A 354 9.08 -35.96 35.75
N ARG A 355 10.04 -36.46 34.97
CA ARG A 355 11.23 -37.13 35.51
C ARG A 355 12.28 -36.13 36.03
N SER A 356 12.36 -34.95 35.43
CA SER A 356 13.29 -33.88 35.85
C SER A 356 12.86 -33.14 37.13
N SER A 357 11.56 -33.09 37.43
CA SER A 357 11.03 -32.46 38.64
C SER A 357 11.32 -33.23 39.94
N ARG A 358 11.71 -34.51 39.83
CA ARG A 358 12.16 -35.33 40.98
C ARG A 358 13.50 -34.89 41.58
N TRP A 359 14.26 -34.01 40.92
CA TRP A 359 15.57 -33.55 41.39
C TRP A 359 15.55 -32.13 42.00
N ARG A 360 14.37 -31.52 42.20
CA ARG A 360 14.24 -30.16 42.76
C ARG A 360 13.45 -30.08 44.07
N VAL A 361 13.28 -31.21 44.76
CA VAL A 361 12.77 -31.24 46.14
C VAL A 361 13.86 -31.86 47.01
N SER A 362 14.91 -31.08 47.26
CA SER A 362 15.98 -31.37 48.23
C SER A 362 16.42 -30.05 48.83
#